data_AF-A0A968FXH8-F1
#
_entry.id   AF-A0A968FXH8-F1
#
_cell.length_a   1.000
_cell.length_b   1.000
_cell.length_c   1.000
_cell.angle_alpha   90.00
_cell.angle_beta   90.00
_cell.angle_gamma   90.00
#
_symmetry.space_group_name_H-M   'P 1'
#
loop_
_entity.id
_entity.type
_entity.pdbx_description
1 polymer ?
#
loop_
_entity_poly.entity_id
_entity_poly.type
_entity_poly.pdbx_seq_one_letter_code
_entity_poly.pdbx_strand_id
1 'polypeptide(L)' 'SIGVVYLATQSHRRKIISGAEGLIGEKGVVKDELNPRGRVTVHGEVWNAECEGTIPAEQEVIVL' A
#
# COMPACT_ATOMS: atom_id res chain seq x y z
N SER A 1 -8.42 -0.78 -14.80
CA SER A 1 -9.12 -1.45 -13.69
C SER A 1 -8.69 -0.77 -12.41
N ILE A 2 -9.62 -0.38 -11.53
CA ILE A 2 -9.30 0.20 -10.22
C ILE A 2 -9.27 -0.97 -9.23
N GLY A 3 -8.13 -1.21 -8.59
CA GLY A 3 -7.93 -2.28 -7.60
C GLY A 3 -8.00 -1.75 -6.16
N VAL A 4 -8.39 -2.61 -5.22
CA VAL A 4 -8.59 -2.28 -3.80
C VAL A 4 -7.49 -2.92 -2.95
N VAL A 5 -6.85 -2.14 -2.07
CA VAL A 5 -5.72 -2.61 -1.24
C VAL A 5 -5.83 -2.15 0.21
N TYR A 6 -5.41 -3.01 1.13
CA TYR A 6 -5.32 -2.81 2.57
C TYR A 6 -3.85 -2.69 2.99
N LEU A 7 -3.53 -1.85 3.98
CA LEU A 7 -2.14 -1.71 4.45
C LEU A 7 -1.77 -2.73 5.53
N ALA A 8 -0.58 -3.33 5.42
CA ALA A 8 -0.06 -4.33 6.36
C ALA A 8 1.34 -3.98 6.86
N THR A 9 1.46 -2.99 7.76
CA THR A 9 2.67 -2.65 8.57
C THR A 9 4.04 -2.53 7.88
N GLN A 10 4.64 -1.34 7.99
CA GLN A 10 5.94 -0.90 7.45
C GLN A 10 7.13 -1.81 7.81
N SER A 11 7.86 -2.32 6.81
CA SER A 11 9.21 -2.87 7.02
C SER A 11 10.27 -1.77 6.98
N HIS A 12 10.97 -1.65 8.12
CA HIS A 12 12.09 -0.77 8.49
C HIS A 12 11.76 0.55 9.21
N ARG A 13 11.95 0.50 10.53
CA ARG A 13 12.35 1.60 11.44
C ARG A 13 11.46 2.86 11.49
N ARG A 14 10.44 2.82 12.33
CA ARG A 14 10.34 3.55 13.61
C ARG A 14 8.88 3.55 14.04
N LYS A 15 8.68 2.99 15.23
CA LYS A 15 7.56 3.19 16.15
C LYS A 15 6.79 4.49 15.89
N ILE A 16 5.74 4.43 15.06
CA ILE A 16 4.61 5.34 15.13
C ILE A 16 3.38 4.48 14.87
N ILE A 17 2.65 4.18 15.94
CA ILE A 17 1.43 3.38 15.94
C ILE A 17 0.24 4.17 15.30
N SER A 18 0.50 5.28 14.60
CA SER A 18 -0.52 6.17 14.01
C SER A 18 -0.36 6.45 12.51
N GLY A 19 0.49 5.71 11.79
CA GLY A 19 0.74 5.96 10.35
C GLY A 19 -0.33 5.42 9.42
N ALA A 20 -0.84 4.20 9.68
CA ALA A 20 -1.76 3.52 8.77
C ALA A 20 -3.13 4.21 8.65
N GLU A 21 -3.68 4.73 9.75
CA GLU A 21 -4.97 5.45 9.76
C GLU A 21 -4.93 6.71 8.88
N GLY A 22 -3.78 7.39 8.82
CA GLY A 22 -3.59 8.58 7.97
C GLY A 22 -3.41 8.27 6.49
N LEU A 23 -3.30 7.00 6.11
CA LEU A 23 -3.15 6.58 4.72
C LEU A 23 -4.50 6.14 4.12
N ILE A 24 -5.50 5.84 4.95
CA ILE A 24 -6.84 5.45 4.47
C ILE A 24 -7.43 6.58 3.62
N GLY A 25 -7.85 6.24 2.40
CA GLY A 25 -8.36 7.18 1.39
C GLY A 25 -7.28 7.83 0.53
N GLU A 26 -6.00 7.69 0.88
CA GLU A 26 -4.90 8.27 0.10
C GLU A 26 -4.56 7.41 -1.12
N LYS A 27 -4.00 8.08 -2.14
CA LYS A 27 -3.52 7.43 -3.36
C LYS A 27 -2.10 6.91 -3.18
N GLY A 28 -1.89 5.65 -3.53
CA GLY A 28 -0.59 5.03 -3.64
C GLY A 28 -0.30 4.52 -5.04
N VAL A 29 0.97 4.21 -5.30
CA VAL A 29 1.41 3.52 -6.52
C VAL A 29 2.00 2.18 -6.14
N VAL A 30 1.57 1.10 -6.78
CA VAL A 30 2.13 -0.23 -6.57
C VAL A 30 3.60 -0.23 -6.98
N LYS A 31 4.49 -0.59 -6.04
CA LYS A 31 5.93 -0.64 -6.27
C LYS A 31 6.36 -1.99 -6.83
N ASP A 32 5.82 -3.06 -6.26
CA ASP A 32 5.98 -4.44 -6.73
C ASP A 32 4.58 -5.06 -6.79
N GLU A 33 4.36 -5.99 -7.74
CA GLU A 33 3.06 -6.67 -7.91
C GLU A 33 2.45 -7.06 -6.54
N LEU A 34 1.21 -6.62 -6.29
CA LEU A 34 0.46 -7.04 -5.12
C LEU A 34 -0.27 -8.33 -5.47
N ASN A 35 0.12 -9.44 -4.84
CA ASN A 35 -0.52 -10.74 -5.07
C ASN A 35 -0.28 -11.76 -3.92
N PRO A 36 -1.16 -11.82 -2.91
CA PRO A 36 -2.04 -10.75 -2.46
C PRO A 36 -1.26 -9.64 -1.75
N ARG A 37 -0.01 -9.91 -1.33
CA ARG A 37 0.85 -8.96 -0.62
C ARG A 37 1.94 -8.41 -1.52
N GLY A 38 2.40 -7.21 -1.19
CA GLY A 38 3.57 -6.59 -1.80
C GLY A 38 3.75 -5.19 -1.22
N ARG A 39 4.24 -4.25 -2.03
CA ARG A 39 4.53 -2.89 -1.55
C ARG A 39 3.90 -1.83 -2.43
N VAL A 40 3.46 -0.75 -1.79
CA VAL A 40 2.97 0.48 -2.42
C VAL A 40 3.82 1.65 -1.99
N THR A 41 3.85 2.72 -2.77
CA THR A 41 4.43 3.99 -2.39
C THR A 41 3.31 5.00 -2.19
N VAL A 42 3.22 5.59 -0.99
CA VAL A 42 2.25 6.63 -0.64
C VAL A 42 3.03 7.80 -0.06
N HIS A 43 2.84 9.02 -0.57
CA HIS A 43 3.60 10.21 -0.17
C HIS A 43 5.14 10.07 -0.24
N GLY A 44 5.63 9.20 -1.12
CA GLY A 44 7.07 8.90 -1.24
C GLY A 44 7.60 7.87 -0.23
N GLU A 45 6.75 7.37 0.67
CA GLU A 45 7.08 6.30 1.61
C GLU A 45 6.62 4.94 1.08
N VAL A 46 7.45 3.91 1.27
CA VAL A 46 7.15 2.55 0.80
C VAL A 46 6.48 1.75 1.90
N TRP A 47 5.23 1.37 1.70
CA TRP A 47 4.43 0.61 2.66
C TRP A 47 4.18 -0.81 2.18
N ASN A 48 4.07 -1.74 3.12
CA ASN A 48 3.56 -3.07 2.82
C ASN A 48 2.04 -2.99 2.66
N ALA A 49 1.51 -3.62 1.63
CA ALA A 49 0.09 -3.68 1.34
C ALA A 49 -0.35 -5.11 1.01
N GLU A 50 -1.63 -5.35 1.18
CA GLU A 50 -2.36 -6.56 0.84
C GLU A 50 -3.54 -6.19 -0.06
N CYS A 51 -3.98 -7.05 -0.97
CA CYS A 51 -5.09 -6.78 -1.87
C CYS A 51 -5.89 -8.04 -2.16
N GLU A 52 -7.15 -7.86 -2.53
CA GLU A 52 -7.96 -8.93 -3.08
C GLU A 52 -7.70 -9.04 -4.59
N GLY A 53 -6.72 -9.88 -4.95
CA GLY A 53 -6.39 -10.20 -6.34
C GLY A 53 -4.93 -9.93 -6.69
N THR A 54 -4.69 -9.64 -7.98
CA THR A 54 -3.37 -9.30 -8.50
C THR A 54 -3.39 -7.89 -9.07
N ILE A 55 -2.54 -7.02 -8.54
CA ILE A 55 -2.37 -5.66 -9.04
C ILE A 55 -0.94 -5.49 -9.55
N PRO A 56 -0.74 -5.23 -10.85
CA PRO A 56 0.59 -5.02 -11.42
C PRO A 56 1.32 -3.83 -10.79
N ALA A 57 2.65 -3.83 -10.92
CA ALA A 57 3.48 -2.68 -10.59
C ALA A 57 3.08 -1.42 -11.39
N GLU A 58 3.40 -0.26 -10.83
CA GLU A 58 3.13 1.07 -11.38
C GLU A 58 1.63 1.45 -11.46
N GLN A 59 0.74 0.61 -10.94
CA GLN A 59 -0.69 0.89 -10.92
C GLN A 59 -1.07 1.77 -9.72
N GLU A 60 -1.92 2.78 -9.96
CA GLU A 60 -2.47 3.61 -8.89
C GLU A 60 -3.56 2.84 -8.12
N VAL A 61 -3.51 2.94 -6.79
CA VAL A 61 -4.45 2.29 -5.87
C VAL A 61 -4.89 3.27 -4.78
N ILE A 62 -6.06 3.01 -4.20
CA ILE A 62 -6.54 3.73 -3.02
C ILE A 62 -6.36 2.80 -1.83
N VAL A 63 -5.75 3.33 -0.77
CA VAL A 63 -5.60 2.62 0.49
C VAL A 63 -6.93 2.60 1.23
N LEU A 64 -7.32 1.41 1.72
CA LEU A 64 -8.45 1.22 2.63
C LEU A 64 -8.01 0.93 4.07
#